data_AF-A0A943E315-F1
#
_entry.id   AF-A0A943E315-F1
#
_cell.length_a   1.000
_cell.length_b   1.000
_cell.length_c   1.000
_cell.angle_alpha   90.00
_cell.angle_beta   90.00
_cell.angle_gamma   90.00
#
_symmetry.space_group_name_H-M   'P 1'
#
loop_
_entity.id
_entity.type
_entity.pdbx_description
1 polymer ?
#
loop_
_entity_poly.entity_id
_entity_poly.type
_entity_poly.pdbx_seq_one_letter_code
_entity_poly.pdbx_strand_id
1 'polypeptide(L)'
;MTPNDTNLQPQAILARLFPPVEESSRLTVACRRANYSAGAIARAVEDCDCHLLNLNLTAPVVGSHDPLDDTVTVDLRVSRRDPAAVARSLERYGFRVIDGQPSAEASSDAATDEVRRRVNELIHFLNV
;
A
#
# COMPACT_ATOMS: atom_id res chain seq x y z
N MET A 1 17.22 -29.27 -7.08
CA MET A 1 18.11 -29.13 -5.91
C MET A 1 17.83 -27.77 -5.29
N THR A 2 16.80 -27.68 -4.44
CA THR A 2 16.45 -26.44 -3.75
C THR A 2 17.47 -26.21 -2.64
N PRO A 3 18.09 -25.02 -2.51
CA PRO A 3 18.95 -24.72 -1.38
C PRO A 3 18.18 -24.93 -0.07
N ASN A 4 18.86 -25.53 0.90
CA ASN A 4 18.31 -25.85 2.21
C ASN A 4 18.11 -24.54 3.00
N ASP A 5 16.91 -23.97 2.96
CA ASP A 5 16.56 -22.68 3.59
C ASP A 5 16.63 -22.70 5.15
N THR A 6 16.98 -23.83 5.76
CA THR A 6 16.92 -24.08 7.21
C THR A 6 17.91 -23.26 8.06
N ASN A 7 18.81 -22.48 7.45
CA ASN A 7 19.84 -21.69 8.16
C ASN A 7 19.87 -20.19 7.80
N LEU A 8 18.85 -19.65 7.14
CA LEU A 8 18.77 -18.21 6.89
C LEU A 8 18.43 -17.47 8.19
N GLN A 9 19.25 -16.48 8.53
CA GLN A 9 18.97 -15.59 9.65
C GLN A 9 17.62 -14.87 9.43
N PRO A 10 16.81 -14.59 10.46
CA PRO A 10 15.49 -13.97 10.32
C PRO A 10 15.48 -12.70 9.45
N GLN A 11 16.51 -11.87 9.57
CA GLN A 11 16.68 -10.67 8.74
C GLN A 11 16.88 -10.96 7.25
N ALA A 12 17.55 -12.07 6.90
CA ALA A 12 17.73 -12.47 5.52
C ALA A 12 16.42 -13.01 4.92
N ILE A 13 15.61 -13.70 5.72
CA ILE A 13 14.26 -14.12 5.33
C ILE A 13 13.37 -12.90 5.08
N LEU A 14 13.38 -11.92 6.00
CA LEU A 14 12.61 -10.69 5.86
C LEU A 14 13.06 -9.87 4.64
N ALA A 15 14.36 -9.72 4.41
CA ALA A 15 14.87 -9.02 3.23
C ALA A 15 14.47 -9.69 1.92
N ARG A 16 14.32 -11.02 1.91
CA ARG A 16 13.84 -11.79 0.75
C ARG A 16 12.33 -11.62 0.54
N LEU A 17 11.53 -11.59 1.61
CA LEU A 17 10.06 -11.44 1.54
C LEU A 17 9.63 -9.98 1.29
N PHE A 18 10.41 -9.03 1.81
CA PHE A 18 10.18 -7.59 1.75
C PHE A 18 11.41 -6.86 1.20
N PRO A 19 11.81 -7.12 -0.05
CA PRO A 19 12.94 -6.43 -0.65
C PRO A 19 12.63 -4.92 -0.74
N PRO A 20 13.62 -4.03 -0.66
CA PRO A 20 13.41 -2.62 -0.99
C PRO A 20 12.93 -2.51 -2.44
N VAL A 21 11.86 -1.72 -2.66
CA VAL A 21 11.30 -1.48 -4.00
C VAL A 21 11.05 0.01 -4.11
N GLU A 22 11.75 0.66 -5.03
CA GLU A 22 11.53 2.06 -5.38
C GLU A 22 10.13 2.25 -5.99
N GLU A 23 9.66 3.49 -6.09
CA GLU A 23 8.38 3.79 -6.75
C GLU A 23 7.16 3.05 -6.16
N SER A 24 7.24 2.63 -4.89
CA SER A 24 6.19 1.89 -4.19
C SER A 24 5.68 2.62 -2.95
N SER A 25 4.39 2.48 -2.67
CA SER A 25 3.74 3.01 -1.47
C SER A 25 3.18 1.87 -0.62
N ARG A 26 2.92 2.16 0.65
CA ARG A 26 2.34 1.22 1.60
C ARG A 26 0.96 1.71 2.03
N LEU A 27 0.04 0.79 2.22
CA LEU A 27 -1.23 1.09 2.90
C LEU A 27 -1.47 0.04 4.00
N THR A 28 -2.18 0.48 5.03
CA THR A 28 -2.73 -0.39 6.05
C THR A 28 -4.24 -0.29 5.98
N VAL A 29 -4.92 -1.43 5.84
CA VAL A 29 -6.39 -1.50 5.84
C VAL A 29 -6.92 -2.39 6.94
N ALA A 30 -8.16 -2.15 7.33
CA ALA A 30 -8.92 -2.99 8.24
C ALA A 30 -10.22 -3.46 7.62
N CYS A 31 -10.63 -4.66 8.00
CA CYS A 31 -11.97 -5.19 7.75
C CYS A 31 -12.34 -6.20 8.82
N ARG A 32 -13.62 -6.55 8.93
CA ARG A 32 -14.02 -7.71 9.74
C ARG A 32 -13.37 -8.97 9.19
N ARG A 33 -13.03 -9.91 10.06
CA ARG A 33 -12.40 -11.18 9.64
C ARG A 33 -13.24 -11.93 8.61
N ALA A 34 -14.56 -11.92 8.73
CA ALA A 34 -15.47 -12.54 7.76
C ALA A 34 -15.44 -11.88 6.36
N ASN A 35 -15.03 -10.62 6.27
CA ASN A 35 -14.95 -9.85 5.03
C ASN A 35 -13.56 -9.86 4.41
N TYR A 36 -12.56 -10.45 5.08
CA TYR A 36 -11.20 -10.53 4.55
C TYR A 36 -11.18 -11.36 3.26
N SER A 37 -10.68 -10.76 2.18
CA SER A 37 -10.44 -11.45 0.92
C SER A 37 -9.23 -10.86 0.22
N ALA A 38 -8.14 -11.64 0.16
CA ALA A 38 -6.92 -11.25 -0.55
C ALA A 38 -7.19 -10.97 -2.04
N GLY A 39 -8.10 -11.74 -2.66
CA GLY A 39 -8.48 -11.54 -4.06
C GLY A 39 -9.24 -10.23 -4.30
N ALA A 40 -10.13 -9.84 -3.38
CA ALA A 40 -10.83 -8.56 -3.47
C ALA A 40 -9.87 -7.37 -3.26
N ILE A 41 -8.91 -7.50 -2.35
CA ILE A 41 -7.86 -6.50 -2.16
C ILE A 41 -7.01 -6.38 -3.43
N ALA A 42 -6.54 -7.50 -3.99
CA ALA A 42 -5.78 -7.52 -5.23
C ALA A 42 -6.56 -6.86 -6.38
N ARG A 43 -7.85 -7.17 -6.50
CA ARG A 43 -8.71 -6.57 -7.52
C ARG A 43 -8.87 -5.06 -7.34
N ALA A 44 -9.09 -4.59 -6.11
CA ALA A 44 -9.18 -3.16 -5.82
C ALA A 44 -7.89 -2.40 -6.18
N VAL A 45 -6.72 -3.03 -5.97
CA VAL A 45 -5.41 -2.50 -6.35
C VAL A 45 -5.24 -2.48 -7.88
N GLU A 46 -5.59 -3.57 -8.57
CA GLU A 46 -5.49 -3.69 -10.02
C GLU A 46 -6.44 -2.74 -10.78
N ASP A 47 -7.62 -2.45 -10.23
CA ASP A 47 -8.56 -1.45 -10.77
C ASP A 47 -7.95 -0.02 -10.83
N CYS A 48 -6.82 0.21 -10.18
CA CYS A 48 -6.05 1.46 -10.21
C CYS A 48 -4.82 1.38 -11.12
N ASP A 49 -4.75 0.41 -12.05
CA ASP A 49 -3.61 0.19 -12.95
C ASP A 49 -2.28 0.10 -12.19
N CYS A 50 -2.26 -0.62 -11.06
CA CYS A 50 -1.04 -0.88 -10.30
C CYS A 50 -1.01 -2.30 -9.75
N HIS A 51 0.18 -2.77 -9.38
CA HIS A 51 0.41 -4.14 -8.93
C HIS A 51 0.50 -4.22 -7.41
N LEU A 52 -0.08 -5.27 -6.84
CA LEU A 52 0.11 -5.64 -5.45
C LEU A 52 1.46 -6.35 -5.28
N LEU A 53 2.39 -5.73 -4.56
CA LEU A 53 3.76 -6.21 -4.38
C LEU A 53 3.92 -7.05 -3.11
N ASN A 54 3.22 -6.67 -2.03
CA ASN A 54 3.14 -7.44 -0.81
C ASN A 54 1.76 -7.29 -0.18
N LEU A 55 1.30 -8.34 0.50
CA LEU A 55 0.08 -8.35 1.30
C LEU A 55 0.33 -9.22 2.53
N ASN A 56 0.16 -8.63 3.71
CA ASN A 56 0.38 -9.31 4.98
C ASN A 56 -0.82 -9.10 5.87
N LEU A 57 -1.48 -10.19 6.23
CA LEU A 57 -2.50 -10.17 7.28
C LEU A 57 -1.78 -10.06 8.63
N THR A 58 -1.89 -8.91 9.27
CA THR A 58 -1.33 -8.66 10.60
C THR A 58 -2.39 -8.91 11.68
N ALA A 59 -1.94 -9.37 12.85
CA ALA A 59 -2.81 -9.66 14.00
C ALA A 59 -3.53 -8.37 14.46
N PRO A 60 -4.62 -8.46 15.26
CA PRO A 60 -5.68 -7.46 15.29
C PRO A 60 -5.19 -6.08 15.70
N VAL A 61 -5.92 -5.06 15.26
CA VAL A 61 -5.64 -3.63 15.52
C VAL A 61 -5.20 -3.44 16.97
N VAL A 62 -3.95 -3.03 17.17
CA VAL A 62 -3.43 -2.65 18.48
C VAL A 62 -4.26 -1.45 18.95
N GLY A 63 -5.20 -1.67 19.88
CA GLY A 63 -6.04 -0.62 20.45
C GLY A 63 -7.52 -0.96 20.67
N SER A 64 -8.05 -2.06 20.10
CA SER A 64 -9.40 -2.52 20.44
C SER A 64 -9.36 -3.30 21.76
N HIS A 65 -9.77 -2.68 22.86
CA HIS A 65 -10.00 -3.37 24.14
C HIS A 65 -11.28 -4.20 24.15
N ASP A 66 -12.01 -4.24 23.03
CA ASP A 66 -13.22 -5.02 22.87
C ASP A 66 -12.87 -6.45 22.41
N PRO A 67 -13.09 -7.47 23.26
CA PRO A 67 -12.86 -8.87 22.90
C PRO A 67 -13.82 -9.39 21.80
N LEU A 68 -14.85 -8.62 21.43
CA LEU A 68 -15.76 -8.92 20.33
C LEU A 68 -15.34 -8.25 19.00
N ASP A 69 -14.29 -7.42 18.99
CA ASP A 69 -13.80 -6.81 17.75
C ASP A 69 -13.03 -7.84 16.93
N ASP A 70 -13.68 -8.37 15.89
CA ASP A 70 -13.11 -9.34 14.95
C ASP A 70 -12.35 -8.67 13.78
N THR A 71 -12.02 -7.39 13.91
CA THR A 71 -11.29 -6.65 12.88
C THR A 71 -9.88 -7.20 12.71
N VAL A 72 -9.52 -7.45 11.45
CA VAL A 72 -8.16 -7.79 11.05
C VAL A 72 -7.53 -6.62 10.31
N THR A 73 -6.22 -6.49 10.45
CA THR A 73 -5.42 -5.50 9.75
C THR A 73 -4.64 -6.17 8.63
N VAL A 74 -4.50 -5.48 7.50
CA VAL A 74 -3.72 -5.96 6.36
C VAL A 74 -2.78 -4.85 5.94
N ASP A 75 -1.48 -5.14 5.94
CA ASP A 75 -0.45 -4.27 5.41
C ASP A 75 -0.12 -4.67 3.98
N LEU A 76 -0.28 -3.71 3.07
CA LEU A 76 -0.04 -3.90 1.65
C LEU A 76 1.02 -2.93 1.12
N ARG A 77 1.72 -3.38 0.08
CA ARG A 77 2.62 -2.56 -0.73
C ARG A 77 2.21 -2.63 -2.18
N VAL A 78 2.17 -1.49 -2.86
CA VAL A 78 1.72 -1.39 -4.26
C VAL A 78 2.74 -0.67 -5.13
N SER A 79 2.79 -1.00 -6.42
CA SER A 79 3.71 -0.42 -7.41
C SER A 79 3.26 0.97 -7.87
N ARG A 80 3.04 1.87 -6.93
CA ARG A 80 2.62 3.25 -7.18
C ARG A 80 3.16 4.16 -6.09
N ARG A 81 3.67 5.33 -6.47
CA ARG A 81 4.21 6.34 -5.56
C ARG A 81 3.19 6.94 -4.60
N ASP A 82 2.03 7.32 -5.13
CA ASP A 82 0.92 7.90 -4.38
C ASP A 82 -0.17 6.85 -4.12
N PRO A 83 -0.46 6.51 -2.85
CA PRO A 83 -1.46 5.52 -2.50
C PRO A 83 -2.91 6.03 -2.61
N ALA A 84 -3.15 7.32 -2.85
CA ALA A 84 -4.49 7.93 -2.71
C ALA A 84 -5.57 7.28 -3.60
N ALA A 85 -5.25 6.97 -4.86
CA ALA A 85 -6.19 6.30 -5.76
C ALA A 85 -6.53 4.88 -5.28
N VAL A 86 -5.51 4.16 -4.82
CA VAL A 86 -5.65 2.79 -4.30
C VAL A 86 -6.47 2.79 -3.00
N ALA A 87 -6.24 3.76 -2.11
CA ALA A 87 -7.01 3.95 -0.89
C ALA A 87 -8.51 4.08 -1.19
N ARG A 88 -8.89 4.97 -2.11
CA ARG A 88 -10.29 5.18 -2.52
C ARG A 88 -10.89 3.92 -3.15
N SER A 89 -10.12 3.18 -3.94
CA SER A 89 -10.57 1.91 -4.51
C SER A 89 -10.81 0.87 -3.41
N LEU A 90 -9.91 0.72 -2.46
CA LEU A 90 -10.07 -0.19 -1.32
C LEU A 90 -11.32 0.13 -0.48
N GLU A 91 -11.58 1.41 -0.22
CA GLU A 91 -12.81 1.85 0.45
C GLU A 91 -14.08 1.50 -0.33
N ARG A 92 -14.07 1.68 -1.66
CA ARG A 92 -15.17 1.27 -2.54
C ARG A 92 -15.44 -0.24 -2.48
N TYR A 93 -14.40 -1.04 -2.29
CA TYR A 93 -14.51 -2.49 -2.11
C TYR A 93 -14.86 -2.92 -0.67
N GLY A 94 -15.04 -1.97 0.26
CA GLY A 94 -15.48 -2.24 1.63
C GLY A 94 -14.36 -2.42 2.66
N PHE A 95 -13.12 -2.08 2.31
CA PHE A 95 -12.00 -2.06 3.25
C PHE A 95 -11.81 -0.67 3.83
N ARG A 96 -11.64 -0.56 5.16
CA ARG A 96 -11.35 0.72 5.81
C ARG A 96 -9.85 0.99 5.72
N VAL A 97 -9.43 2.09 5.11
CA VAL A 97 -8.03 2.50 5.11
C VAL A 97 -7.68 3.13 6.47
N ILE A 98 -6.61 2.64 7.10
CA ILE A 98 -6.11 3.12 8.39
C ILE A 98 -4.95 4.10 8.16
N ASP A 99 -4.00 3.70 7.31
CA ASP A 99 -2.81 4.49 7.01
C ASP A 99 -2.42 4.34 5.54
N GLY A 100 -1.75 5.36 5.01
CA GLY A 100 -1.25 5.42 3.64
C GLY A 100 0.06 6.17 3.60
N GLN A 101 1.15 5.45 3.31
CA GLN A 101 2.50 6.00 3.26
C GLN A 101 2.96 6.07 1.81
N PRO A 102 3.13 7.28 1.24
CA PRO A 102 3.69 7.43 -0.09
C PRO A 102 5.13 6.91 -0.17
N SER A 103 5.60 6.65 -1.38
CA SER A 103 7.02 6.34 -1.60
C SER A 103 7.90 7.42 -0.99
N ALA A 104 9.04 7.05 -0.41
CA ALA A 104 9.99 8.00 0.20
C ALA A 104 10.37 9.15 -0.76
N GLU A 105 10.40 8.88 -2.06
CA GLU A 105 10.66 9.87 -3.11
C GLU A 105 9.48 10.82 -3.35
N ALA A 106 8.25 10.33 -3.22
CA ALA A 106 7.03 11.12 -3.34
C ALA A 106 6.73 11.93 -2.07
N SER A 107 7.24 11.50 -0.91
CA SER A 107 7.21 12.25 0.35
C SER A 107 8.12 13.48 0.36
N SER A 108 8.99 13.63 -0.65
CA SER A 108 9.83 14.82 -0.80
C SER A 108 9.00 15.98 -1.36
N ASP A 109 9.12 17.16 -0.76
CA ASP A 109 8.48 18.42 -1.18
C ASP A 109 8.73 18.75 -2.68
N ALA A 110 9.75 18.13 -3.28
CA ALA A 110 10.09 18.21 -4.70
C ALA A 110 8.99 17.64 -5.63
N ALA A 111 8.22 16.64 -5.20
CA ALA A 111 7.11 16.11 -6.00
C ALA A 111 5.96 17.11 -6.12
N THR A 112 5.66 17.85 -5.04
CA THR A 112 4.68 18.94 -5.03
C THR A 112 5.12 20.10 -5.92
N ASP A 113 6.41 20.44 -5.91
CA ASP A 113 6.97 21.49 -6.74
C ASP A 113 7.01 21.11 -8.23
N GLU A 114 7.29 19.85 -8.57
CA GLU A 114 7.21 19.37 -9.96
C GLU A 114 5.77 19.38 -10.48
N VAL A 115 4.79 18.99 -9.66
CA VAL A 115 3.37 19.09 -10.01
C VAL A 115 2.96 20.55 -10.22
N ARG A 116 3.36 21.47 -9.33
CA ARG A 116 3.13 22.92 -9.50
C ARG A 116 3.77 23.44 -10.78
N ARG A 117 4.99 23.01 -11.09
CA ARG A 117 5.70 23.39 -12.30
C ARG A 117 4.96 22.94 -13.57
N ARG A 118 4.52 21.68 -13.63
CA ARG A 118 3.76 21.16 -14.78
C ARG A 118 2.40 21.84 -14.96
N VAL A 119 1.71 22.15 -13.85
CA VAL A 119 0.46 22.91 -13.89
C VAL A 119 0.69 24.32 -14.43
N ASN A 120 1.76 25.00 -14.01
CA ASN A 120 2.12 26.33 -14.53
C ASN A 120 2.51 26.29 -16.01
N GLU A 121 3.25 25.28 -16.46
CA GLU A 121 3.56 25.09 -17.89
C GLU A 121 2.28 24.86 -18.71
N LEU A 122 1.32 24.07 -18.21
CA LEU A 122 0.04 23.85 -18.87
C LEU A 122 -0.81 25.13 -18.98
N ILE A 123 -0.89 25.92 -17.91
CA ILE A 123 -1.60 27.21 -17.91
C ILE A 123 -0.97 28.17 -18.91
N HIS A 124 0.37 28.16 -19.06
CA HIS A 124 1.06 28.97 -20.05
C HIS A 124 0.65 28.61 -21.49
N PHE A 125 0.55 27.31 -21.81
CA PHE A 125 0.10 26.86 -23.13
C PHE A 125 -1.37 27.15 -23.42
N LEU A 126 -2.22 27.21 -22.38
CA LEU A 126 -3.65 27.50 -22.53
C LEU A 126 -3.99 28.99 -22.65
N ASN A 127 -3.06 29.87 -22.27
CA ASN A 127 -3.24 31.33 -22.30
C ASN A 127 -2.58 31.99 -23.53
N VAL A 128 -2.27 31.22 -24.57
CA VAL A 128 -1.84 31.69 -25.90
C VAL A 128 -3.01 31.67 -26.87
#